data_AF-A0AB36YIA0-F1
#
_entry.id   AF-A0AB36YIA0-F1
#
_cell.length_a   1.000
_cell.length_b   1.000
_cell.length_c   1.000
_cell.angle_alpha   90.00
_cell.angle_beta   90.00
_cell.angle_gamma   90.00
#
_symmetry.space_group_name_H-M   'P 1'
#
loop_
_entity.id
_entity.type
_entity.pdbx_description
1 polymer ?
#
loop_
_entity_poly.entity_id
_entity_poly.type
_entity_poly.pdbx_seq_one_letter_code
_entity_poly.pdbx_strand_id
1 'polypeptide(L)'
;TYSMYPEYARDTLTEWVAGHRAEDFSLDLDAARRLVLERQPSVVLLPSPNNPTGTALPPEAVTMLCEAAASYEPGGVVVVDEAYG
;
A
#
# COMPACT_ATOMS: atom_id res chain seq x y z
N THR A 1 9.45 3.81 2.15
CA THR A 1 9.01 2.59 1.43
C THR A 1 10.12 2.15 0.51
N TYR A 2 10.09 0.90 0.03
CA TYR A 2 11.13 0.34 -0.82
C TYR A 2 11.25 1.10 -2.14
N SER A 3 12.49 1.39 -2.55
CA SER A 3 12.77 2.30 -3.67
C SER A 3 12.43 1.74 -5.06
N MET A 4 12.17 0.44 -5.18
CA MET A 4 11.86 -0.19 -6.48
C MET A 4 10.39 -0.09 -6.89
N TYR A 5 9.45 0.16 -5.97
CA TYR A 5 8.03 0.23 -6.33
C TYR A 5 7.71 1.30 -7.38
N PRO A 6 8.27 2.53 -7.33
CA PRO A 6 8.07 3.51 -8.39
C PRO A 6 8.65 3.05 -9.73
N GLU A 7 9.74 2.28 -9.74
CA GLU A 7 10.33 1.76 -10.98
C GLU A 7 9.45 0.67 -11.60
N TYR A 8 8.79 -0.19 -10.80
CA TYR A 8 7.81 -1.15 -11.34
C TYR A 8 6.67 -0.46 -12.08
N ALA A 9 6.14 0.62 -11.49
CA ALA A 9 5.09 1.41 -12.13
C ALA A 9 5.61 2.09 -13.40
N ARG A 10 6.85 2.61 -13.38
CA ARG A 10 7.47 3.22 -14.56
C ARG A 10 7.66 2.22 -15.71
N ASP A 11 8.18 1.04 -15.43
CA ASP A 11 8.45 0.00 -16.42
C ASP A 11 7.17 -0.55 -17.06
N THR A 12 6.06 -0.57 -16.31
CA THR A 12 4.74 -0.97 -16.82
C THR A 12 3.88 0.19 -17.30
N LEU A 13 4.43 1.41 -17.37
CA LEU A 13 3.70 2.64 -17.75
C LEU A 13 2.42 2.89 -16.93
N THR A 14 2.46 2.54 -15.65
CA THR A 14 1.38 2.72 -14.68
C THR A 14 1.62 3.97 -13.83
N GLU A 15 0.56 4.68 -13.45
CA GLU A 15 0.66 5.82 -12.52
C GLU A 15 1.13 5.34 -11.13
N TRP A 16 2.14 6.01 -10.58
CA TRP A 16 2.58 5.80 -9.20
C TRP A 16 1.94 6.82 -8.26
N VAL A 17 1.29 6.33 -7.20
CA VAL A 17 0.76 7.16 -6.12
C VAL A 17 1.45 6.78 -4.82
N ALA A 18 2.21 7.70 -4.24
CA ALA A 18 2.86 7.50 -2.96
C ALA A 18 1.88 7.69 -1.79
N GLY A 19 1.73 6.66 -0.96
CA GLY A 19 1.13 6.80 0.37
C GLY A 19 2.06 7.49 1.36
N HIS A 20 1.52 7.93 2.49
CA HIS A 20 2.26 8.56 3.57
C HIS A 20 2.31 7.67 4.81
N ARG A 21 3.44 7.69 5.52
CA ARG A 21 3.60 7.11 6.86
C ARG A 21 3.81 8.26 7.84
N ALA A 22 3.34 8.10 9.07
CA ALA A 22 3.52 9.08 10.13
C ALA A 22 5.02 9.26 10.46
N GLU A 23 5.34 10.27 11.27
CA GLU A 23 6.73 10.60 11.66
C GLU A 23 7.45 9.44 12.37
N ASP A 24 6.70 8.60 13.08
CA ASP A 24 7.19 7.37 13.74
C ASP A 24 7.20 6.14 12.80
N PHE A 25 6.98 6.36 11.50
CA PHE A 25 6.86 5.36 10.45
C PHE A 25 5.65 4.41 10.55
N SER A 26 4.73 4.64 11.50
CA SER A 26 3.47 3.91 11.55
C SER A 26 2.60 4.22 10.32
N LEU A 27 1.69 3.29 10.00
CA LEU A 27 0.70 3.48 8.95
C LEU A 27 -0.60 3.97 9.57
N ASP A 28 -1.02 5.19 9.24
CA ASP A 28 -2.38 5.65 9.49
C ASP A 28 -3.34 4.93 8.54
N LEU A 29 -4.13 4.01 9.09
CA LEU A 29 -5.04 3.17 8.32
C LEU A 29 -6.20 3.94 7.71
N ASP A 30 -6.73 4.95 8.40
CA ASP A 30 -7.83 5.74 7.89
C ASP A 30 -7.37 6.63 6.73
N ALA A 31 -6.16 7.18 6.83
CA ALA A 31 -5.54 7.91 5.73
C ALA A 31 -5.25 6.99 4.54
N ALA A 32 -4.70 5.79 4.77
CA ALA A 32 -4.42 4.82 3.72
C ALA A 32 -5.70 4.35 3.02
N ARG A 33 -6.75 4.01 3.78
CA ARG A 33 -8.06 3.61 3.27
C ARG A 33 -8.68 4.73 2.42
N ARG A 34 -8.66 5.97 2.91
CA ARG A 34 -9.16 7.12 2.16
C ARG A 34 -8.42 7.31 0.84
N LEU A 35 -7.09 7.19 0.84
CA LEU A 35 -6.29 7.28 -0.38
C LEU A 35 -6.68 6.18 -1.39
N VAL A 36 -6.90 4.94 -0.94
CA VAL A 36 -7.34 3.84 -1.81
C VAL A 36 -8.71 4.14 -2.42
N LEU A 37 -9.67 4.64 -1.63
CA LEU A 37 -11.01 4.97 -2.12
C LEU A 37 -11.01 6.16 -3.09
N GLU A 38 -10.16 7.15 -2.87
CA GLU A 38 -10.02 8.34 -3.72
C GLU A 38 -9.34 8.02 -5.06
N ARG A 39 -8.33 7.15 -5.05
CA ARG A 39 -7.49 6.88 -6.24
C ARG A 39 -7.89 5.61 -6.99
N GLN A 40 -8.64 4.71 -6.35
CA GLN A 40 -9.13 3.45 -6.92
C GLN A 40 -8.04 2.66 -7.69
N PRO A 41 -6.88 2.39 -7.06
CA PRO A 41 -5.76 1.78 -7.75
C PRO A 41 -6.02 0.32 -8.13
N SER A 42 -5.42 -0.14 -9.23
CA SER A 42 -5.44 -1.57 -9.61
C SER A 42 -4.55 -2.44 -8.72
N VAL A 43 -3.49 -1.86 -8.12
CA VAL A 43 -2.56 -2.54 -7.22
C VAL A 43 -2.21 -1.65 -6.03
N VAL A 44 -2.26 -2.19 -4.81
CA VAL A 44 -1.80 -1.56 -3.57
C VAL A 44 -0.64 -2.37 -3.02
N LEU A 45 0.53 -1.74 -2.87
CA LEU A 45 1.74 -2.39 -2.35
C LEU A 45 1.94 -2.02 -0.87
N LEU A 46 1.98 -3.04 -0.01
CA LEU A 46 2.07 -2.89 1.45
C LEU A 46 3.26 -3.68 2.00
N PRO A 47 4.42 -3.05 2.21
CA PRO A 47 5.59 -3.73 2.77
C PRO A 47 5.48 -3.93 4.29
N SER A 48 5.77 -5.14 4.75
CA SER A 48 5.77 -5.53 6.16
C SER A 48 6.73 -6.69 6.45
N PRO A 49 7.80 -6.50 7.24
CA PRO A 49 8.31 -5.22 7.74
C PRO A 49 8.76 -4.29 6.61
N ASN A 50 8.48 -2.98 6.73
CA ASN A 50 8.81 -2.00 5.70
C ASN A 50 10.32 -1.74 5.58
N ASN A 51 10.89 -1.89 4.39
CA ASN A 51 12.22 -1.35 4.08
C ASN A 51 12.13 0.17 3.81
N PRO A 52 12.95 1.04 4.44
CA PRO A 52 14.07 0.76 5.35
C PRO A 52 13.76 0.86 6.85
N THR A 53 12.51 1.09 7.24
CA THR A 53 12.14 1.46 8.61
C THR A 53 12.01 0.28 9.57
N GLY A 54 11.90 -0.95 9.06
CA GLY A 54 11.68 -2.17 9.84
C GLY A 54 10.29 -2.27 10.50
N THR A 55 9.38 -1.34 10.23
CA THR A 55 8.05 -1.30 10.87
C THR A 55 7.09 -2.30 10.22
N ALA A 56 6.47 -3.16 11.02
CA ALA A 56 5.40 -4.05 10.58
C ALA A 56 4.07 -3.30 10.38
N LEU A 57 3.19 -3.88 9.56
CA LEU A 57 1.81 -3.42 9.46
C LEU A 57 0.99 -3.88 10.66
N PRO A 58 -0.01 -3.09 11.11
CA PRO A 58 -0.99 -3.58 12.07
C PRO A 58 -1.83 -4.69 11.42
N PRO A 59 -2.28 -5.72 12.19
CA PRO A 59 -2.99 -6.89 11.63
C PRO A 59 -4.22 -6.54 10.80
N GLU A 60 -4.97 -5.51 11.21
CA GLU A 60 -6.19 -5.05 10.55
C GLU A 60 -5.94 -4.34 9.21
N ALA A 61 -4.69 -3.94 8.89
CA ALA A 61 -4.36 -3.19 7.68
C ALA A 61 -4.76 -3.94 6.41
N VAL A 62 -4.45 -5.24 6.36
CA VAL A 62 -4.68 -6.06 5.17
C VAL A 62 -6.17 -6.18 4.90
N THR A 63 -6.96 -6.55 5.92
CA THR A 63 -8.42 -6.67 5.79
C THR A 63 -9.05 -5.36 5.35
N MET A 64 -8.72 -4.25 6.03
CA MET A 64 -9.31 -2.94 5.73
C MET A 64 -9.00 -2.48 4.30
N LEU A 65 -7.76 -2.66 3.84
CA LEU A 65 -7.35 -2.22 2.52
C LEU A 65 -7.85 -3.14 1.41
N CYS A 66 -7.99 -4.45 1.67
CA CYS A 66 -8.67 -5.37 0.76
C CYS A 66 -10.15 -5.00 0.59
N GLU A 67 -10.86 -4.69 1.66
CA GLU A 67 -12.27 -4.25 1.60
C GLU A 67 -12.41 -2.94 0.82
N ALA A 68 -11.51 -1.98 1.04
CA ALA A 68 -11.50 -0.73 0.29
C ALA A 68 -11.24 -0.96 -1.21
N ALA A 69 -10.24 -1.78 -1.53
CA ALA A 69 -9.88 -2.11 -2.92
C ALA A 69 -10.98 -2.91 -3.65
N ALA A 70 -11.78 -3.69 -2.93
CA ALA A 70 -12.90 -4.46 -3.49
C ALA A 70 -14.18 -3.63 -3.66
N SER A 71 -14.23 -2.39 -3.15
CA SER A 71 -15.45 -1.55 -3.14
C SER A 71 -15.73 -0.80 -4.44
N TYR A 72 -14.79 -0.80 -5.39
CA TYR A 72 -14.92 -0.20 -6.71
C TYR A 72 -14.69 -1.25 -7.82
N GLU A 73 -15.12 -0.96 -9.04
CA GLU A 73 -15.02 -1.87 -10.19
C GLU A 73 -13.89 -1.44 -11.15
N PRO A 74 -13.04 -2.35 -11.67
CA PRO A 74 -13.06 -3.81 -11.50
C PRO A 74 -12.43 -4.31 -10.17
N GLY A 75 -12.11 -3.40 -9.25
CA GLY A 75 -11.43 -3.69 -7.99
C GLY A 75 -9.91 -3.66 -8.11
N GLY A 76 -9.23 -3.60 -6.97
CA GLY A 76 -7.77 -3.61 -6.86
C GLY A 76 -7.23 -4.85 -6.16
N VAL A 77 -5.97 -5.21 -6.46
CA VAL A 77 -5.23 -6.24 -5.75
C VAL A 77 -4.38 -5.61 -4.66
N VAL A 78 -4.44 -6.16 -3.45
CA VAL A 78 -3.53 -5.79 -2.36
C VAL A 78 -2.39 -6.81 -2.30
N VAL A 79 -1.16 -6.34 -2.43
CA VAL A 79 0.06 -7.14 -2.33
C VAL A 79 0.76 -6.79 -1.04
N VAL A 80 0.86 -7.76 -0.14
CA VAL A 80 1.68 -7.66 1.07
C VAL A 80 3.08 -8.16 0.74
N ASP A 81 4.07 -7.29 0.85
CA ASP A 81 5.47 -7.64 0.62
C ASP A 81 6.12 -8.02 1.96
N GLU A 82 6.27 -9.33 2.17
CA GLU A 82 6.83 -9.95 3.37
C GLU A 82 8.30 -10.37 3.19
N ALA A 83 9.07 -9.68 2.34
CA ALA A 83 10.46 -10.06 2.05
C ALA A 83 11.41 -10.16 3.28
N TYR A 84 11.00 -9.62 4.43
CA TYR A 84 11.77 -9.61 5.68
C TYR A 84 11.03 -10.27 6.86
N GLY A 85 9.93 -11.00 6.61
CA GLY A 85 9.05 -11.63 7.60
C GLY A 85 9.16 -13.15 7.66
#